data_AF-A0A0Q5QHK7-F1
#
_entry.id   AF-A0A0Q5QHK7-F1
#
_cell.length_a   1.000
_cell.length_b   1.000
_cell.length_c   1.000
_cell.angle_alpha   90.00
_cell.angle_beta   90.00
_cell.angle_gamma   90.00
#
_symmetry.space_group_name_H-M   'P 1'
#
loop_
_entity.id
_entity.type
_entity.pdbx_description
1 polymer ?
#
loop_
_entity_poly.entity_id
_entity_poly.type
_entity_poly.pdbx_seq_one_letter_code
_entity_poly.pdbx_strand_id
1 'polypeptide(L)'
;MLKSLFNWKVLANLLLAIGVFIGLVYLTFRWLEYHTNHGQEIPVPNVVNKSIHDAVRILDDAGLDYEVDSFKYDPRFRPLQVLQVSPSPGSRVKNGRAITIKVNPKSWAPVAIPDVINKYSGLAFQRLDQVGLKVGDTIFEPSIQKDAVLRILFKGNVIKPGSKIPRFSVIDVVVGSGPMRNIVIPNLVGLTVGEAKAVIGRNLFEVGVVEHEDGGQDDSNIVYYQDPASGDARDQGMQIDLWASKKTPAEMRLRIDQLNSMYRMKIDTTLAPIRYEEVPVIPEPINEPVIPAPRKDVPKADATKVSPVITKTTTVMKNDVTKTAATPAKTTPAATKTDITKTPVKSVDNATKTTADKPKAKKVVN
;
A
#
# COMPACT_ATOMS: atom_id res chain seq x y z
N MET A 1 -82.09 -44.51 -12.81
CA MET A 1 -81.30 -45.69 -12.36
C MET A 1 -80.92 -45.64 -10.87
N LEU A 2 -81.62 -44.88 -10.01
CA LEU A 2 -81.17 -44.60 -8.62
C LEU A 2 -81.64 -45.62 -7.55
N LYS A 3 -82.57 -46.55 -7.88
CA LYS A 3 -83.14 -47.49 -6.90
C LYS A 3 -82.12 -48.47 -6.28
N SER A 4 -80.95 -48.66 -6.90
CA SER A 4 -79.89 -49.52 -6.35
C SER A 4 -79.16 -48.91 -5.15
N LEU A 5 -79.16 -47.58 -5.00
CA LEU A 5 -78.50 -46.87 -3.90
C LEU A 5 -79.22 -47.05 -2.55
N PHE A 6 -80.47 -47.49 -2.55
CA PHE A 6 -81.30 -47.70 -1.36
C PHE A 6 -81.34 -49.17 -0.87
N ASN A 7 -80.38 -49.99 -1.32
CA ASN A 7 -80.17 -51.31 -0.74
C ASN A 7 -79.49 -51.17 0.64
N TRP A 8 -80.07 -51.77 1.69
CA TRP A 8 -79.52 -51.74 3.07
C TRP A 8 -78.03 -52.10 3.14
N LYS A 9 -77.58 -53.09 2.35
CA LYS A 9 -76.17 -53.50 2.24
C LYS A 9 -75.26 -52.42 1.65
N VAL A 10 -75.76 -51.60 0.72
CA VAL A 10 -75.02 -50.46 0.14
C VAL A 10 -74.90 -49.34 1.17
N LEU A 11 -75.96 -49.06 1.92
CA LEU A 11 -75.96 -48.07 2.99
C LEU A 11 -74.98 -48.44 4.12
N ALA A 12 -74.96 -49.72 4.51
CA ALA A 12 -74.03 -50.24 5.51
C ALA A 12 -72.56 -50.16 5.06
N ASN A 13 -72.26 -50.55 3.80
CA ASN A 13 -70.91 -50.42 3.25
C ASN A 13 -70.47 -48.96 3.09
N LEU A 14 -71.40 -48.05 2.78
CA LEU A 14 -71.13 -46.60 2.70
C LEU A 14 -70.79 -46.02 4.09
N LEU A 15 -71.56 -46.38 5.13
CA LEU A 15 -71.24 -46.00 6.51
C LEU A 15 -69.91 -46.59 7.00
N LEU A 16 -69.61 -47.83 6.65
CA LEU A 16 -68.30 -48.45 6.92
C LEU A 16 -67.17 -47.69 6.22
N ALA A 17 -67.33 -47.35 4.95
CA ALA A 17 -66.34 -46.56 4.20
C ALA A 17 -66.15 -45.16 4.79
N ILE A 18 -67.22 -44.49 5.23
CA ILE A 18 -67.15 -43.21 5.94
C ILE A 18 -66.41 -43.36 7.27
N GLY A 19 -66.71 -44.40 8.07
CA GLY A 19 -66.03 -44.69 9.33
C GLY A 19 -64.54 -44.96 9.16
N VAL A 20 -64.17 -45.76 8.15
CA VAL A 20 -62.77 -46.03 7.79
C VAL A 20 -62.07 -44.76 7.29
N PHE A 21 -62.74 -43.94 6.49
CA PHE A 21 -62.19 -42.66 6.01
C PHE A 21 -61.95 -41.68 7.16
N ILE A 22 -62.92 -41.49 8.05
CA ILE A 22 -62.77 -40.65 9.25
C ILE A 22 -61.65 -41.19 10.15
N GLY A 23 -61.59 -42.51 10.36
CA GLY A 23 -60.53 -43.14 11.13
C GLY A 23 -59.14 -42.92 10.52
N LEU A 24 -59.01 -43.02 9.20
CA LEU A 24 -57.74 -42.83 8.49
C LEU A 24 -57.31 -41.35 8.46
N VAL A 25 -58.27 -40.42 8.34
CA VAL A 25 -58.02 -38.98 8.49
C VAL A 25 -57.57 -38.66 9.92
N TYR A 26 -58.27 -39.17 10.94
CA TYR A 26 -57.87 -38.99 12.34
C TYR A 26 -56.47 -39.58 12.61
N LEU A 27 -56.19 -40.79 12.13
CA LEU A 27 -54.90 -41.45 12.31
C LEU A 27 -53.76 -40.68 11.62
N THR A 28 -53.98 -40.18 10.40
CA THR A 28 -52.95 -39.41 9.68
C THR A 28 -52.67 -38.07 10.35
N PHE A 29 -53.70 -37.31 10.80
CA PHE A 29 -53.48 -36.09 11.59
C PHE A 29 -52.79 -36.38 12.92
N ARG A 30 -53.19 -37.43 13.66
CA ARG A 30 -52.58 -37.80 14.94
C ARG A 30 -51.12 -38.25 14.80
N TRP A 31 -50.80 -38.95 13.72
CA TRP A 31 -49.43 -39.30 13.36
C TRP A 31 -48.61 -38.06 12.98
N LEU A 32 -49.20 -37.11 12.23
CA LEU A 32 -48.57 -35.84 11.89
C LEU A 32 -48.24 -35.01 13.13
N GLU A 33 -49.18 -34.86 14.08
CA GLU A 33 -48.98 -34.14 15.34
C GLU A 33 -47.74 -34.65 16.09
N TYR A 34 -47.65 -35.98 16.27
CA TYR A 34 -46.54 -36.63 16.95
C TYR A 34 -45.22 -36.48 16.18
N HIS A 35 -45.22 -36.68 14.86
CA HIS A 35 -43.99 -36.73 14.07
C HIS A 35 -43.41 -35.33 13.75
N THR A 36 -44.22 -34.26 13.82
CA THR A 36 -43.81 -32.91 13.38
C THR A 36 -43.48 -31.92 14.50
N ASN A 37 -43.58 -32.34 15.77
CA ASN A 37 -43.32 -31.54 16.98
C ASN A 37 -43.97 -30.14 16.92
N HIS A 38 -45.27 -30.08 16.64
CA HIS A 38 -46.00 -28.81 16.61
C HIS A 38 -45.96 -28.14 18.00
N GLY A 39 -45.68 -26.83 18.02
CA GLY A 39 -45.64 -26.00 19.24
C GLY A 39 -44.29 -25.94 19.97
N GLN A 40 -43.31 -26.79 19.67
CA GLN A 40 -41.96 -26.70 20.27
C GLN A 40 -41.09 -25.65 19.57
N GLU A 41 -41.38 -24.40 19.87
CA GLU A 41 -40.65 -23.23 19.36
C GLU A 41 -39.85 -22.52 20.46
N ILE A 42 -38.62 -22.20 20.14
CA ILE A 42 -37.67 -21.46 20.98
C ILE A 42 -37.57 -20.03 20.39
N PRO A 43 -37.60 -18.97 21.21
CA PRO A 43 -37.38 -17.62 20.73
C PRO A 43 -35.88 -17.39 20.46
N VAL A 44 -35.53 -16.82 19.31
CA VAL A 44 -34.13 -16.50 18.96
C VAL A 44 -33.59 -15.42 19.91
N PRO A 45 -32.53 -15.69 20.71
CA PRO A 45 -31.96 -14.71 21.62
C PRO A 45 -31.35 -13.51 20.88
N ASN A 46 -31.37 -12.32 21.51
CA ASN A 46 -30.68 -11.17 20.95
C ASN A 46 -29.17 -11.22 21.24
N VAL A 47 -28.41 -11.67 20.25
CA VAL A 47 -26.94 -11.72 20.27
C VAL A 47 -26.27 -10.60 19.46
N VAL A 48 -27.04 -9.65 18.91
CA VAL A 48 -26.50 -8.48 18.18
C VAL A 48 -25.65 -7.62 19.12
N ASN A 49 -24.56 -7.05 18.61
CA ASN A 49 -23.56 -6.26 19.34
C ASN A 49 -22.72 -7.00 20.40
N LYS A 50 -22.98 -8.29 20.64
CA LYS A 50 -22.15 -9.14 21.51
C LYS A 50 -20.89 -9.61 20.77
N SER A 51 -19.92 -10.13 21.52
CA SER A 51 -18.80 -10.87 20.94
C SER A 51 -19.28 -12.19 20.33
N ILE A 52 -18.58 -12.73 19.35
CA ILE A 52 -18.87 -14.07 18.82
C ILE A 52 -18.88 -15.15 19.92
N HIS A 53 -18.00 -15.06 20.92
CA HIS A 53 -17.92 -16.02 22.02
C HIS A 53 -19.16 -15.96 22.92
N ASP A 54 -19.63 -14.76 23.25
CA ASP A 54 -20.87 -14.58 24.01
C ASP A 54 -22.10 -14.99 23.20
N ALA A 55 -22.11 -14.71 21.90
CA ALA A 55 -23.19 -15.08 21.00
C ALA A 55 -23.34 -16.60 20.88
N VAL A 56 -22.22 -17.31 20.68
CA VAL A 56 -22.18 -18.78 20.65
C VAL A 56 -22.71 -19.36 21.96
N ARG A 57 -22.17 -18.92 23.11
CA ARG A 57 -22.64 -19.37 24.44
C ARG A 57 -24.15 -19.18 24.62
N ILE A 58 -24.69 -18.01 24.28
CA ILE A 58 -26.13 -17.71 24.43
C ILE A 58 -27.00 -18.56 23.49
N LEU A 59 -26.49 -18.94 22.31
CA LEU A 59 -27.21 -19.81 21.37
C LEU A 59 -27.16 -21.28 21.84
N ASP A 60 -26.00 -21.75 22.30
CA ASP A 60 -25.83 -23.08 22.90
C ASP A 60 -26.70 -23.24 24.17
N ASP A 61 -26.69 -22.25 25.08
CA ASP A 61 -27.53 -22.19 26.29
C ASP A 61 -29.04 -22.20 25.95
N ALA A 62 -29.42 -21.70 24.77
CA ALA A 62 -30.79 -21.72 24.25
C ALA A 62 -31.15 -23.00 23.46
N GLY A 63 -30.21 -23.95 23.31
CA GLY A 63 -30.42 -25.17 22.51
C GLY A 63 -30.52 -24.92 21.00
N LEU A 64 -30.00 -23.78 20.52
CA LEU A 64 -30.03 -23.40 19.12
C LEU A 64 -28.70 -23.69 18.43
N ASP A 65 -28.78 -24.35 17.29
CA ASP A 65 -27.63 -24.51 16.40
C ASP A 65 -27.24 -23.15 15.79
N TYR A 66 -25.96 -22.98 15.45
CA TYR A 66 -25.46 -21.74 14.83
C TYR A 66 -24.55 -21.99 13.62
N GLU A 67 -24.50 -21.00 12.74
CA GLU A 67 -23.59 -20.91 11.59
C GLU A 67 -22.96 -19.50 11.60
N VAL A 68 -21.64 -19.42 11.43
CA VAL A 68 -20.90 -18.15 11.46
C VAL A 68 -20.56 -17.74 10.03
N ASP A 69 -21.05 -16.57 9.62
CA ASP A 69 -20.77 -15.93 8.35
C ASP A 69 -20.02 -14.60 8.58
N SER A 70 -19.20 -14.18 7.62
CA SER A 70 -18.40 -12.95 7.71
C SER A 70 -19.02 -11.83 6.89
N PHE A 71 -19.27 -10.69 7.52
CA PHE A 71 -19.71 -9.49 6.81
C PHE A 71 -18.53 -8.78 6.13
N LYS A 72 -18.81 -7.74 5.35
CA LYS A 72 -17.76 -6.80 4.92
C LYS A 72 -17.18 -6.10 6.15
N TYR A 73 -15.85 -6.01 6.23
CA TYR A 73 -15.19 -5.31 7.33
C TYR A 73 -15.65 -3.85 7.43
N ASP A 74 -16.05 -3.43 8.62
CA ASP A 74 -16.34 -2.04 8.94
C ASP A 74 -15.56 -1.64 10.21
N PRO A 75 -14.64 -0.65 10.13
CA PRO A 75 -13.83 -0.21 11.27
C PRO A 75 -14.62 0.49 12.39
N ARG A 76 -15.90 0.80 12.19
CA ARG A 76 -16.77 1.38 13.23
C ARG A 76 -17.17 0.37 14.31
N PHE A 77 -17.11 -0.92 14.01
CA PHE A 77 -17.51 -2.00 14.91
C PHE A 77 -16.30 -2.76 15.42
N ARG A 78 -16.41 -3.41 16.59
CA ARG A 78 -15.30 -4.20 17.13
C ARG A 78 -15.03 -5.44 16.25
N PRO A 79 -13.79 -5.93 16.17
CA PRO A 79 -13.48 -7.24 15.59
C PRO A 79 -14.34 -8.34 16.22
N LEU A 80 -14.87 -9.24 15.39
CA LEU A 80 -15.69 -10.40 15.81
C LEU A 80 -16.97 -10.03 16.60
N GLN A 81 -17.47 -8.80 16.44
CA GLN A 81 -18.78 -8.38 16.92
C GLN A 81 -19.88 -8.90 15.98
N VAL A 82 -20.96 -9.44 16.54
CA VAL A 82 -22.15 -9.81 15.75
C VAL A 82 -22.87 -8.55 15.29
N LEU A 83 -23.02 -8.40 13.97
CA LEU A 83 -23.71 -7.27 13.32
C LEU A 83 -25.15 -7.62 12.95
N GLN A 84 -25.39 -8.86 12.52
CA GLN A 84 -26.69 -9.33 12.07
C GLN A 84 -26.92 -10.78 12.49
N VAL A 85 -28.18 -11.13 12.75
CA VAL A 85 -28.64 -12.48 13.09
C VAL A 85 -29.82 -12.82 12.17
N SER A 86 -29.87 -14.06 11.67
CA SER A 86 -30.98 -14.57 10.85
C SER A 86 -31.37 -15.99 11.30
N PRO A 87 -32.64 -16.27 11.63
CA PRO A 87 -33.78 -15.35 11.74
C PRO A 87 -33.57 -14.21 12.76
N SER A 88 -34.40 -13.17 12.70
CA SER A 88 -34.26 -12.00 13.56
C SER A 88 -34.43 -12.32 15.06
N PRO A 89 -33.76 -11.61 15.97
CA PRO A 89 -33.99 -11.75 17.41
C PRO A 89 -35.47 -11.62 17.78
N GLY A 90 -35.95 -12.49 18.68
CA GLY A 90 -37.36 -12.60 19.06
C GLY A 90 -38.22 -13.44 18.11
N SER A 91 -37.75 -13.77 16.90
CA SER A 91 -38.44 -14.74 16.04
C SER A 91 -38.52 -16.11 16.71
N ARG A 92 -39.57 -16.87 16.39
CA ARG A 92 -39.79 -18.23 16.89
C ARG A 92 -39.23 -19.23 15.90
N VAL A 93 -38.42 -20.19 16.37
CA VAL A 93 -37.82 -21.25 15.56
C VAL A 93 -38.00 -22.62 16.20
N LYS A 94 -38.07 -23.67 15.39
CA LYS A 94 -38.03 -25.06 15.90
C LYS A 94 -36.68 -25.35 16.55
N ASN A 95 -36.67 -26.22 17.55
CA ASN A 95 -35.46 -26.71 18.20
C ASN A 95 -34.45 -27.27 17.17
N GLY A 96 -33.15 -27.06 17.40
CA GLY A 96 -32.08 -27.47 16.48
C GLY A 96 -32.02 -26.71 15.15
N ARG A 97 -32.78 -25.61 14.98
CA ARG A 97 -32.64 -24.73 13.81
C ARG A 97 -31.32 -23.97 13.86
N ALA A 98 -30.52 -24.08 12.81
CA ALA A 98 -29.32 -23.26 12.64
C ALA A 98 -29.67 -21.77 12.49
N ILE A 99 -29.06 -20.94 13.33
CA ILE A 99 -29.11 -19.48 13.32
C ILE A 99 -27.84 -18.95 12.67
N THR A 100 -27.96 -18.23 11.56
CA THR A 100 -26.81 -17.61 10.88
C THR A 100 -26.48 -16.29 11.58
N ILE A 101 -25.29 -16.19 12.17
CA ILE A 101 -24.74 -14.96 12.75
C ILE A 101 -23.68 -14.37 11.82
N LYS A 102 -23.88 -13.11 11.40
CA LYS A 102 -22.90 -12.36 10.60
C LYS A 102 -22.05 -11.49 11.50
N VAL A 103 -20.73 -11.74 11.50
CA VAL A 103 -19.76 -11.03 12.33
C VAL A 103 -18.94 -10.04 11.53
N ASN A 104 -18.49 -8.96 12.17
CA ASN A 104 -17.44 -8.12 11.63
C ASN A 104 -16.11 -8.91 11.62
N PRO A 105 -15.44 -9.12 10.47
CA PRO A 105 -14.15 -9.80 10.45
C PRO A 105 -13.07 -8.99 11.21
N LYS A 106 -11.90 -9.60 11.44
CA LYS A 106 -10.81 -8.94 12.20
C LYS A 106 -10.14 -7.80 11.44
N SER A 107 -10.19 -7.82 10.11
CA SER A 107 -9.58 -6.83 9.23
C SER A 107 -10.26 -6.84 7.86
N TRP A 108 -9.88 -5.89 7.01
CA TRP A 108 -10.18 -5.93 5.58
C TRP A 108 -9.82 -7.28 4.94
N ALA A 109 -10.56 -7.65 3.89
CA ALA A 109 -10.26 -8.82 3.07
C ALA A 109 -8.81 -8.77 2.56
N PRO A 110 -8.06 -9.87 2.59
CA PRO A 110 -6.68 -9.90 2.17
C PRO A 110 -6.55 -9.82 0.64
N VAL A 111 -5.58 -9.03 0.19
CA VAL A 111 -5.18 -8.91 -1.22
C VAL A 111 -3.79 -9.49 -1.40
N ALA A 112 -3.52 -10.07 -2.58
CA ALA A 112 -2.20 -10.56 -2.93
C ALA A 112 -1.31 -9.38 -3.37
N ILE A 113 -0.06 -9.38 -2.90
CA ILE A 113 0.93 -8.38 -3.31
C ILE A 113 1.34 -8.66 -4.76
N PRO A 114 1.20 -7.71 -5.70
CA PRO A 114 1.62 -7.88 -7.09
C PRO A 114 3.13 -8.05 -7.20
N ASP A 115 3.61 -8.72 -8.26
CA ASP A 115 5.04 -8.70 -8.56
C ASP A 115 5.47 -7.33 -9.09
N VAL A 116 6.26 -6.67 -8.25
CA VAL A 116 6.86 -5.35 -8.49
C VAL A 116 8.35 -5.34 -8.17
N ILE A 117 8.94 -6.50 -7.82
CA ILE A 117 10.37 -6.60 -7.52
C ILE A 117 11.18 -6.47 -8.83
N ASN A 118 12.31 -5.77 -8.76
CA ASN A 118 13.13 -5.39 -9.90
C ASN A 118 12.34 -4.61 -10.99
N LYS A 119 11.23 -3.95 -10.61
CA LYS A 119 10.48 -3.02 -11.47
C LYS A 119 10.72 -1.59 -11.01
N TYR A 120 10.55 -0.64 -11.95
CA TYR A 120 10.60 0.78 -11.67
C TYR A 120 9.61 1.17 -10.55
N SER A 121 10.06 1.94 -9.58
CA SER A 121 9.32 2.35 -8.38
C SER A 121 7.98 3.01 -8.69
N GLY A 122 7.91 3.93 -9.67
CA GLY A 122 6.65 4.55 -10.07
C GLY A 122 5.59 3.54 -10.58
N LEU A 123 6.02 2.54 -11.35
CA LEU A 123 5.14 1.45 -11.81
C LEU A 123 4.76 0.52 -10.64
N ALA A 124 5.69 0.27 -9.72
CA ALA A 124 5.41 -0.50 -8.52
C ALA A 124 4.33 0.16 -7.65
N PHE A 125 4.47 1.45 -7.38
CA PHE A 125 3.51 2.21 -6.56
C PHE A 125 2.11 2.21 -7.18
N GLN A 126 2.00 2.39 -8.51
CA GLN A 126 0.72 2.30 -9.22
C GLN A 126 0.08 0.91 -9.08
N ARG A 127 0.86 -0.17 -9.22
CA ARG A 127 0.36 -1.56 -9.08
C ARG A 127 -0.08 -1.87 -7.64
N LEU A 128 0.64 -1.34 -6.65
CA LEU A 128 0.30 -1.50 -5.23
C LEU A 128 -1.02 -0.75 -4.90
N ASP A 129 -1.20 0.47 -5.39
CA ASP A 129 -2.44 1.23 -5.21
C ASP A 129 -3.64 0.58 -5.92
N GLN A 130 -3.44 0.00 -7.11
CA GLN A 130 -4.48 -0.75 -7.84
C GLN A 130 -5.05 -1.94 -7.06
N VAL A 131 -4.21 -2.67 -6.29
CA VAL A 131 -4.70 -3.73 -5.38
C VAL A 131 -5.22 -3.18 -4.04
N GLY A 132 -5.15 -1.85 -3.83
CA GLY A 132 -5.56 -1.16 -2.63
C GLY A 132 -4.57 -1.26 -1.49
N LEU A 133 -3.27 -1.38 -1.76
CA LEU A 133 -2.19 -1.29 -0.78
C LEU A 133 -1.59 0.11 -0.82
N LYS A 134 -1.32 0.70 0.35
CA LYS A 134 -0.76 2.04 0.45
C LYS A 134 0.75 1.96 0.65
N VAL A 135 1.50 2.73 -0.13
CA VAL A 135 2.93 2.93 0.14
C VAL A 135 3.06 3.87 1.33
N GLY A 136 3.83 3.45 2.33
CA GLY A 136 4.28 4.25 3.47
C GLY A 136 5.63 4.85 3.16
N ASP A 137 6.66 4.39 3.87
CA ASP A 137 8.01 4.92 3.69
C ASP A 137 8.69 4.34 2.43
N THR A 138 9.45 5.19 1.74
CA THR A 138 10.34 4.78 0.64
C THR A 138 11.78 4.86 1.11
N ILE A 139 12.41 3.70 1.31
CA ILE A 139 13.77 3.57 1.82
C ILE A 139 14.71 3.42 0.63
N PHE A 140 15.78 4.21 0.58
CA PHE A 140 16.75 4.15 -0.51
C PHE A 140 18.01 3.39 -0.09
N GLU A 141 18.46 2.46 -0.94
CA GLU A 141 19.69 1.68 -0.70
C GLU A 141 20.62 1.66 -1.94
N PRO A 142 21.95 1.68 -1.74
CA PRO A 142 22.91 1.52 -2.82
C PRO A 142 22.67 0.22 -3.60
N SER A 143 22.45 0.34 -4.91
CA SER A 143 22.20 -0.78 -5.80
C SER A 143 22.43 -0.38 -7.24
N ILE A 144 22.98 -1.28 -8.05
CA ILE A 144 23.19 -1.07 -9.49
C ILE A 144 21.87 -0.71 -10.21
N GLN A 145 20.73 -1.19 -9.70
CA GLN A 145 19.41 -0.97 -10.28
C GLN A 145 18.77 0.31 -9.71
N LYS A 146 19.14 1.45 -10.28
CA LYS A 146 18.56 2.77 -9.93
C LYS A 146 17.04 2.78 -10.11
N ASP A 147 16.34 3.37 -9.16
CA ASP A 147 14.88 3.53 -9.07
C ASP A 147 14.07 2.22 -9.11
N ALA A 148 14.71 1.05 -9.01
CA ALA A 148 14.04 -0.25 -8.99
C ALA A 148 13.67 -0.67 -7.55
N VAL A 149 12.52 -1.31 -7.37
CA VAL A 149 12.13 -1.89 -6.08
C VAL A 149 12.95 -3.16 -5.80
N LEU A 150 13.76 -3.11 -4.74
CA LEU A 150 14.60 -4.22 -4.30
C LEU A 150 13.80 -5.21 -3.43
N ARG A 151 12.95 -4.68 -2.53
CA ARG A 151 12.08 -5.47 -1.65
C ARG A 151 10.94 -4.63 -1.08
N ILE A 152 9.92 -5.32 -0.57
CA ILE A 152 8.79 -4.72 0.15
C ILE A 152 8.87 -5.16 1.62
N LEU A 153 8.51 -4.26 2.52
CA LEU A 153 8.43 -4.45 3.96
C LEU A 153 6.97 -4.29 4.41
N PHE A 154 6.55 -5.14 5.34
CA PHE A 154 5.29 -4.98 6.07
C PHE A 154 5.57 -5.17 7.55
N LYS A 155 5.34 -4.12 8.34
CA LYS A 155 5.65 -4.09 9.78
C LYS A 155 7.11 -4.50 10.06
N GLY A 156 8.05 -3.92 9.30
CA GLY A 156 9.48 -4.21 9.37
C GLY A 156 9.95 -5.55 8.80
N ASN A 157 9.04 -6.44 8.38
CA ASN A 157 9.41 -7.76 7.86
C ASN A 157 9.39 -7.78 6.33
N VAL A 158 10.39 -8.42 5.71
CA VAL A 158 10.46 -8.57 4.24
C VAL A 158 9.39 -9.54 3.77
N ILE A 159 8.59 -9.13 2.78
CA ILE A 159 7.50 -9.94 2.21
C ILE A 159 7.75 -10.22 0.72
N LYS A 160 7.32 -11.40 0.26
CA LYS A 160 7.45 -11.83 -1.14
C LYS A 160 6.18 -11.49 -1.92
N PRO A 161 6.27 -11.22 -3.24
CA PRO A 161 5.11 -11.18 -4.13
C PRO A 161 4.21 -12.41 -3.97
N GLY A 162 2.91 -12.23 -4.20
CA GLY A 162 1.88 -13.25 -3.97
C GLY A 162 1.46 -13.44 -2.51
N SER A 163 2.23 -12.93 -1.53
CA SER A 163 1.82 -12.97 -0.12
C SER A 163 0.54 -12.17 0.09
N LYS A 164 -0.36 -12.68 0.94
CA LYS A 164 -1.67 -12.08 1.22
C LYS A 164 -1.61 -11.19 2.45
N ILE A 165 -1.91 -9.90 2.30
CA ILE A 165 -2.01 -8.94 3.40
C ILE A 165 -3.35 -8.18 3.36
N PRO A 166 -3.89 -7.66 4.49
CA PRO A 166 -5.17 -6.96 4.50
C PRO A 166 -5.18 -5.77 3.53
N ARG A 167 -6.27 -5.58 2.78
CA ARG A 167 -6.43 -4.38 1.95
C ARG A 167 -6.33 -3.10 2.79
N PHE A 168 -5.82 -2.03 2.18
CA PHE A 168 -5.50 -0.75 2.80
C PHE A 168 -4.40 -0.81 3.88
N SER A 169 -3.66 -1.92 3.98
CA SER A 169 -2.40 -1.95 4.72
C SER A 169 -1.42 -0.94 4.13
N VAL A 170 -0.65 -0.32 5.02
CA VAL A 170 0.55 0.45 4.67
C VAL A 170 1.73 -0.52 4.57
N ILE A 171 2.53 -0.37 3.52
CA ILE A 171 3.75 -1.14 3.25
C ILE A 171 4.89 -0.19 2.89
N ASP A 172 6.09 -0.50 3.36
CA ASP A 172 7.28 0.30 3.08
C ASP A 172 8.04 -0.35 1.92
N VAL A 173 8.62 0.45 1.04
CA VAL A 173 9.25 -0.03 -0.20
C VAL A 173 10.71 0.36 -0.23
N VAL A 174 11.59 -0.62 -0.42
CA VAL A 174 13.03 -0.36 -0.55
C VAL A 174 13.36 -0.24 -2.03
N VAL A 175 13.94 0.90 -2.42
CA VAL A 175 14.26 1.28 -3.80
C VAL A 175 15.76 1.48 -3.96
N GLY A 176 16.32 1.03 -5.08
CA GLY A 176 17.73 1.25 -5.40
C GLY A 176 18.02 2.73 -5.68
N SER A 177 18.98 3.33 -4.98
CA SER A 177 19.43 4.71 -5.25
C SER A 177 20.28 4.85 -6.51
N GLY A 178 20.69 3.75 -7.12
CA GLY A 178 21.79 3.69 -8.08
C GLY A 178 23.13 3.40 -7.37
N PRO A 179 24.22 3.20 -8.15
CA PRO A 179 25.57 3.15 -7.64
C PRO A 179 25.91 4.42 -6.85
N MET A 180 26.77 4.32 -5.83
CA MET A 180 27.31 5.50 -5.17
C MET A 180 28.05 6.40 -6.16
N ARG A 181 27.90 7.72 -6.02
CA ARG A 181 28.48 8.71 -6.94
C ARG A 181 29.51 9.58 -6.23
N ASN A 182 30.42 10.16 -7.02
CA ASN A 182 31.49 11.04 -6.53
C ASN A 182 32.42 10.41 -5.47
N ILE A 183 32.75 9.13 -5.64
CA ILE A 183 33.79 8.48 -4.83
C ILE A 183 35.15 9.02 -5.29
N VAL A 184 36.01 9.40 -4.35
CA VAL A 184 37.36 9.91 -4.64
C VAL A 184 38.30 8.75 -4.96
N ILE A 185 39.00 8.84 -6.08
CA ILE A 185 39.97 7.84 -6.50
C ILE A 185 41.22 7.91 -5.60
N PRO A 186 41.63 6.79 -4.96
CA PRO A 186 42.83 6.75 -4.13
C PRO A 186 44.11 6.93 -4.97
N ASN A 187 45.19 7.34 -4.31
CA ASN A 187 46.52 7.24 -4.91
C ASN A 187 47.04 5.80 -4.78
N LEU A 188 47.37 5.21 -5.94
CA LEU A 188 47.86 3.85 -6.11
C LEU A 188 49.33 3.84 -6.60
N VAL A 189 49.85 4.99 -7.06
CA VAL A 189 51.23 5.12 -7.53
C VAL A 189 52.20 4.90 -6.38
N GLY A 190 53.17 4.01 -6.59
CA GLY A 190 54.15 3.58 -5.59
C GLY A 190 53.75 2.34 -4.79
N LEU A 191 52.52 1.83 -4.92
CA LEU A 191 52.12 0.53 -4.37
C LEU A 191 52.49 -0.60 -5.32
N THR A 192 52.56 -1.83 -4.81
CA THR A 192 52.58 -3.03 -5.68
C THR A 192 51.21 -3.21 -6.36
N VAL A 193 51.18 -3.88 -7.52
CA VAL A 193 49.93 -4.20 -8.21
C VAL A 193 48.96 -5.00 -7.31
N GLY A 194 49.47 -5.95 -6.52
CA GLY A 194 48.66 -6.69 -5.55
C GLY A 194 48.01 -5.81 -4.48
N GLU A 195 48.75 -4.87 -3.89
CA GLU A 195 48.22 -3.90 -2.93
C GLU A 195 47.24 -2.92 -3.60
N ALA A 196 47.57 -2.44 -4.80
CA ALA A 196 46.71 -1.53 -5.55
C ALA A 196 45.34 -2.15 -5.85
N LYS A 197 45.30 -3.42 -6.31
CA LYS A 197 44.05 -4.19 -6.48
C LYS A 197 43.23 -4.26 -5.19
N ALA A 198 43.88 -4.49 -4.05
CA ALA A 198 43.21 -4.53 -2.74
C ALA A 198 42.68 -3.16 -2.31
N VAL A 199 43.38 -2.06 -2.62
CA VAL A 199 42.92 -0.68 -2.36
C VAL A 199 41.77 -0.29 -3.29
N ILE A 200 41.81 -0.65 -4.57
CA ILE A 200 40.74 -0.43 -5.55
C ILE A 200 39.42 -1.05 -5.05
N GLY A 201 39.41 -2.36 -4.79
CA GLY A 201 38.20 -3.08 -4.37
C GLY A 201 37.64 -2.59 -3.02
N ARG A 202 38.51 -2.18 -2.09
CA ARG A 202 38.08 -1.58 -0.81
C ARG A 202 37.43 -0.21 -0.96
N ASN A 203 37.70 0.52 -2.04
CA ASN A 203 37.12 1.83 -2.33
C ASN A 203 35.96 1.77 -3.34
N LEU A 204 35.34 0.60 -3.52
CA LEU A 204 34.15 0.39 -4.37
C LEU A 204 34.42 0.66 -5.88
N PHE A 205 35.67 0.52 -6.31
CA PHE A 205 36.08 0.56 -7.72
C PHE A 205 36.43 -0.85 -8.22
N GLU A 206 36.47 -1.01 -9.54
CA GLU A 206 36.90 -2.23 -10.21
C GLU A 206 38.32 -2.08 -10.76
N VAL A 207 39.03 -3.20 -10.92
CA VAL A 207 40.35 -3.22 -11.57
C VAL A 207 40.15 -3.21 -13.09
N GLY A 208 40.77 -2.25 -13.76
CA GLY A 208 40.76 -2.13 -15.22
C GLY A 208 41.89 -2.93 -15.87
N VAL A 209 42.46 -2.37 -16.93
CA VAL A 209 43.64 -2.90 -17.61
C VAL A 209 44.87 -2.72 -16.71
N VAL A 210 45.70 -3.77 -16.58
CA VAL A 210 47.01 -3.68 -15.93
C VAL A 210 48.09 -3.90 -16.98
N GLU A 211 48.73 -2.82 -17.43
CA GLU A 211 49.81 -2.85 -18.43
C GLU A 211 51.18 -2.92 -17.73
N HIS A 212 51.92 -3.99 -17.98
CA HIS A 212 53.28 -4.16 -17.47
C HIS A 212 54.30 -3.77 -18.54
N GLU A 213 55.31 -2.98 -18.19
CA GLU A 213 56.35 -2.51 -19.13
C GLU A 213 57.15 -3.66 -19.78
N ASP A 214 57.32 -4.76 -19.04
CA ASP A 214 58.00 -5.98 -19.52
C ASP A 214 57.05 -6.97 -20.22
N GLY A 215 55.76 -6.62 -20.38
CA GLY A 215 54.73 -7.51 -20.91
C GLY A 215 54.39 -8.70 -20.00
N GLY A 216 54.89 -8.71 -18.76
CA GLY A 216 54.61 -9.76 -17.77
C GLY A 216 53.24 -9.63 -17.12
N GLN A 217 53.05 -10.38 -16.03
CA GLN A 217 51.86 -10.32 -15.19
C GLN A 217 52.22 -10.41 -13.69
N ASP A 218 53.38 -9.84 -13.34
CA ASP A 218 53.95 -9.93 -12.00
C ASP A 218 53.24 -8.94 -11.05
N ASP A 219 52.33 -9.44 -10.20
CA ASP A 219 51.60 -8.63 -9.21
C ASP A 219 52.51 -7.94 -8.15
N SER A 220 53.80 -8.30 -8.12
CA SER A 220 54.85 -7.65 -7.32
C SER A 220 55.43 -6.39 -7.96
N ASN A 221 55.12 -6.10 -9.22
CA ASN A 221 55.58 -4.88 -9.91
C ASN A 221 54.96 -3.64 -9.26
N ILE A 222 55.69 -2.52 -9.31
CA ILE A 222 55.27 -1.25 -8.70
C ILE A 222 54.45 -0.46 -9.72
N VAL A 223 53.28 0.02 -9.29
CA VAL A 223 52.42 0.91 -10.08
C VAL A 223 53.13 2.27 -10.21
N TYR A 224 53.47 2.67 -11.43
CA TYR A 224 54.09 3.97 -11.71
C TYR A 224 53.11 5.00 -12.31
N TYR A 225 51.96 4.55 -12.83
CA TYR A 225 50.90 5.41 -13.35
C TYR A 225 49.53 4.74 -13.17
N GLN A 226 48.48 5.56 -13.02
CA GLN A 226 47.09 5.12 -12.91
C GLN A 226 46.18 6.00 -13.77
N ASP A 227 45.08 5.45 -14.27
CA ASP A 227 44.00 6.24 -14.85
C ASP A 227 42.63 5.73 -14.38
N PRO A 228 41.71 6.57 -13.88
CA PRO A 228 41.84 8.02 -13.73
C PRO A 228 42.81 8.48 -12.63
N ALA A 229 43.04 9.80 -12.57
CA ALA A 229 43.97 10.43 -11.63
C ALA A 229 43.58 10.17 -10.16
N SER A 230 44.56 10.18 -9.27
CA SER A 230 44.29 10.26 -7.83
C SER A 230 43.62 11.60 -7.50
N GLY A 231 42.58 11.56 -6.67
CA GLY A 231 41.77 12.74 -6.34
C GLY A 231 40.61 13.02 -7.32
N ASP A 232 40.55 12.38 -8.49
CA ASP A 232 39.37 12.43 -9.36
C ASP A 232 38.15 11.83 -8.66
N ALA A 233 36.97 12.37 -8.94
CA ALA A 233 35.70 11.78 -8.52
C ALA A 233 35.14 10.86 -9.63
N ARG A 234 34.71 9.65 -9.29
CA ARG A 234 34.01 8.72 -10.19
C ARG A 234 32.84 8.01 -9.48
N ASP A 235 31.99 7.37 -10.26
CA ASP A 235 30.89 6.56 -9.74
C ASP A 235 31.39 5.14 -9.35
N GLN A 236 30.67 4.47 -8.45
CA GLN A 236 30.96 3.13 -7.97
C GLN A 236 31.00 2.11 -9.11
N GLY A 237 31.95 1.17 -9.03
CA GLY A 237 32.14 0.11 -10.02
C GLY A 237 32.86 0.57 -11.30
N MET A 238 33.27 1.85 -11.38
CA MET A 238 34.16 2.31 -12.45
C MET A 238 35.54 1.65 -12.33
N GLN A 239 36.13 1.35 -13.48
CA GLN A 239 37.45 0.73 -13.58
C GLN A 239 38.56 1.75 -13.37
N ILE A 240 39.67 1.29 -12.77
CA ILE A 240 40.93 2.02 -12.67
C ILE A 240 42.00 1.19 -13.39
N ASP A 241 42.54 1.76 -14.47
CA ASP A 241 43.66 1.20 -15.24
C ASP A 241 44.98 1.51 -14.53
N LEU A 242 45.92 0.56 -14.58
CA LEU A 242 47.20 0.60 -13.88
C LEU A 242 48.35 0.31 -14.85
N TRP A 243 49.45 1.05 -14.70
CA TRP A 243 50.69 0.74 -15.39
C TRP A 243 51.78 0.44 -14.36
N ALA A 244 52.44 -0.70 -14.53
CA ALA A 244 53.40 -1.22 -13.56
C ALA A 244 54.73 -1.64 -14.20
N SER A 245 55.82 -1.53 -13.43
CA SER A 245 57.16 -1.94 -13.83
C SER A 245 57.96 -2.44 -12.63
N LYS A 246 59.07 -3.12 -12.89
CA LYS A 246 60.10 -3.46 -11.90
C LYS A 246 60.94 -2.24 -11.47
N LYS A 247 60.88 -1.16 -12.25
CA LYS A 247 61.54 0.13 -11.99
C LYS A 247 60.71 0.99 -11.05
N THR A 248 61.37 1.90 -10.35
CA THR A 248 60.71 2.89 -9.49
C THR A 248 59.95 3.94 -10.32
N PRO A 249 58.89 4.58 -9.76
CA PRO A 249 58.19 5.66 -10.45
C PRO A 249 59.10 6.85 -10.86
N ALA A 250 60.21 7.06 -10.16
CA ALA A 250 61.19 8.10 -10.48
C ALA A 250 61.96 7.80 -11.79
N GLU A 251 62.31 6.54 -12.02
CA GLU A 251 62.97 6.08 -13.25
C GLU A 251 62.00 6.07 -14.44
N MET A 252 60.71 5.83 -14.18
CA MET A 252 59.66 5.81 -15.20
C MET A 252 59.17 7.20 -15.64
N ARG A 253 59.81 8.30 -15.20
CA ARG A 253 59.34 9.67 -15.44
C ARG A 253 59.07 10.00 -16.92
N LEU A 254 59.93 9.59 -17.85
CA LEU A 254 59.70 9.81 -19.29
C LEU A 254 58.43 9.10 -19.81
N ARG A 255 58.13 7.91 -19.29
CA ARG A 255 56.91 7.17 -19.63
C ARG A 255 55.68 7.80 -18.96
N ILE A 256 55.82 8.30 -17.73
CA ILE A 256 54.79 9.08 -17.02
C ILE A 256 54.45 10.36 -17.81
N ASP A 257 55.45 11.08 -18.34
CA ASP A 257 55.23 12.29 -19.16
C ASP A 257 54.52 11.96 -20.49
N GLN A 258 54.87 10.83 -21.12
CA GLN A 258 54.18 10.32 -22.30
C GLN A 258 52.71 9.95 -22.01
N LEU A 259 52.46 9.21 -20.92
CA LEU A 259 51.12 8.83 -20.49
C LEU A 259 50.29 10.05 -20.07
N ASN A 260 50.88 11.02 -19.36
CA ASN A 260 50.26 12.30 -19.06
C ASN A 260 49.83 13.02 -20.36
N SER A 261 50.69 13.06 -21.38
CA SER A 261 50.33 13.66 -22.68
C SER A 261 49.25 12.90 -23.46
N MET A 262 48.90 11.67 -23.06
CA MET A 262 47.91 10.82 -23.72
C MET A 262 46.58 10.76 -22.97
N TYR A 263 46.62 10.63 -21.64
CA TYR A 263 45.46 10.39 -20.77
C TYR A 263 45.04 11.62 -19.94
N ARG A 264 45.92 12.62 -19.73
CA ARG A 264 45.53 13.87 -19.07
C ARG A 264 45.10 14.91 -20.09
N MET A 265 43.98 15.59 -19.81
CA MET A 265 43.59 16.77 -20.57
C MET A 265 44.64 17.87 -20.39
N LYS A 266 45.20 18.34 -21.51
CA LYS A 266 46.07 19.53 -21.51
C LYS A 266 45.18 20.76 -21.33
N ILE A 267 45.16 21.32 -20.13
CA ILE A 267 44.59 22.65 -19.90
C ILE A 267 45.53 23.64 -20.59
N ASP A 268 45.12 24.18 -21.73
CA ASP A 268 45.94 25.10 -22.49
C ASP A 268 45.95 26.48 -21.82
N THR A 269 46.87 26.65 -20.86
CA THR A 269 47.09 27.89 -20.12
C THR A 269 47.71 29.00 -20.97
N THR A 270 48.01 28.77 -22.25
CA THR A 270 48.51 29.81 -23.17
C THR A 270 47.39 30.66 -23.76
N LEU A 271 46.15 30.17 -23.71
CA LEU A 271 44.97 30.98 -23.99
C LEU A 271 44.82 32.04 -22.90
N ALA A 272 44.76 33.31 -23.31
CA ALA A 272 44.49 34.40 -22.39
C ALA A 272 43.18 34.12 -21.62
N PRO A 273 43.13 34.32 -20.29
CA PRO A 273 41.93 34.06 -19.52
C PRO A 273 40.77 34.87 -20.11
N ILE A 274 39.65 34.19 -20.39
CA ILE A 274 38.47 34.80 -20.99
C ILE A 274 37.94 35.86 -20.03
N ARG A 275 38.35 37.12 -20.24
CA ARG A 275 37.74 38.26 -19.57
C ARG A 275 36.35 38.43 -20.15
N TYR A 276 35.37 37.95 -19.39
CA TYR A 276 34.00 38.44 -19.51
C TYR A 276 34.02 39.91 -19.12
N GLU A 277 34.20 40.78 -20.10
CA GLU A 277 33.94 42.19 -19.93
C GLU A 277 32.42 42.32 -19.83
N GLU A 278 31.93 42.55 -18.61
CA GLU A 278 30.51 42.73 -18.35
C GLU A 278 30.01 43.89 -19.22
N VAL A 279 29.29 43.56 -20.29
CA VAL A 279 28.65 44.56 -21.15
C VAL A 279 27.78 45.42 -20.23
N PRO A 280 28.02 46.73 -20.13
CA PRO A 280 27.28 47.57 -19.21
C PRO A 280 25.79 47.40 -19.45
N VAL A 281 25.06 47.00 -18.41
CA VAL A 281 23.59 46.95 -18.46
C VAL A 281 23.12 48.39 -18.62
N ILE A 282 22.88 48.80 -19.86
CA ILE A 282 22.25 50.09 -20.16
C ILE A 282 20.86 50.01 -19.53
N PRO A 283 20.55 50.82 -18.50
CA PRO A 283 19.21 50.81 -17.93
C PRO A 283 18.24 51.28 -19.02
N GLU A 284 17.28 50.44 -19.37
CA GLU A 284 16.19 50.84 -20.27
C GLU A 284 15.48 52.07 -19.66
N PRO A 285 15.12 53.08 -20.49
CA PRO A 285 14.48 54.28 -19.99
C PRO A 285 13.17 53.92 -19.29
N ILE A 286 13.07 54.28 -18.02
CA ILE A 286 11.87 54.09 -17.21
C ILE A 286 10.80 55.03 -17.77
N ASN A 287 9.95 54.53 -18.66
CA ASN A 287 8.72 55.22 -19.03
C ASN A 287 7.81 55.26 -17.78
N GLU A 288 7.79 56.41 -17.10
CA GLU A 288 6.79 56.66 -16.05
C GLU A 288 5.38 56.41 -16.61
N PRO A 289 4.53 55.66 -15.89
CA PRO A 289 3.16 55.45 -16.32
C PRO A 289 2.40 56.77 -16.25
N VAL A 290 2.19 57.40 -17.41
CA VAL A 290 1.39 58.62 -17.55
C VAL A 290 0.01 58.38 -16.95
N ILE A 291 -0.25 59.01 -15.79
CA ILE A 291 -1.56 58.99 -15.13
C ILE A 291 -2.55 59.68 -16.07
N PRO A 292 -3.59 58.99 -16.59
CA PRO A 292 -4.55 59.62 -17.47
C PRO A 292 -5.35 60.67 -16.69
N ALA A 293 -5.28 61.93 -17.10
CA ALA A 293 -6.10 62.99 -16.54
C ALA A 293 -7.61 62.64 -16.70
N PRO A 294 -8.46 62.98 -15.71
CA PRO A 294 -9.87 62.63 -15.75
C PRO A 294 -10.56 63.29 -16.95
N ARG A 295 -11.18 62.49 -17.81
CA ARG A 295 -12.01 63.01 -18.92
C ARG A 295 -13.22 63.74 -18.36
N LYS A 296 -13.42 64.99 -18.76
CA LYS A 296 -14.67 65.73 -18.55
C LYS A 296 -15.79 65.12 -19.39
N ASP A 297 -16.97 65.02 -18.81
CA ASP A 297 -18.20 64.64 -19.49
C ASP A 297 -18.63 65.72 -20.49
N VAL A 298 -18.92 65.32 -21.73
CA VAL A 298 -19.63 66.13 -22.74
C VAL A 298 -20.58 65.18 -23.53
N PRO A 299 -21.82 65.57 -23.87
CA PRO A 299 -22.88 64.61 -24.17
C PRO A 299 -22.80 63.93 -25.54
N LYS A 300 -23.43 62.75 -25.63
CA LYS A 300 -23.63 61.99 -26.87
C LYS A 300 -24.81 62.56 -27.67
N ALA A 301 -24.56 62.99 -28.90
CA ALA A 301 -25.59 63.29 -29.90
C ALA A 301 -25.95 62.05 -30.74
N ASP A 302 -27.11 62.12 -31.40
CA ASP A 302 -27.87 60.99 -31.93
C ASP A 302 -27.47 60.45 -33.33
N ALA A 303 -28.18 59.36 -33.69
CA ALA A 303 -28.59 58.96 -35.05
C ALA A 303 -27.79 57.90 -35.83
N THR A 304 -28.15 56.63 -35.56
CA THR A 304 -28.82 55.73 -36.54
C THR A 304 -28.27 55.57 -37.97
N LYS A 305 -27.77 54.37 -38.32
CA LYS A 305 -28.38 53.56 -39.42
C LYS A 305 -28.02 52.05 -39.45
N VAL A 306 -29.03 51.24 -39.09
CA VAL A 306 -29.52 49.97 -39.71
C VAL A 306 -28.55 48.81 -40.06
N SER A 307 -28.81 47.69 -39.36
CA SER A 307 -28.65 46.22 -39.59
C SER A 307 -28.67 45.69 -41.06
N PRO A 308 -28.37 44.40 -41.37
CA PRO A 308 -28.42 43.18 -40.51
C PRO A 308 -27.21 42.20 -40.73
N VAL A 309 -27.17 40.89 -40.37
CA VAL A 309 -28.17 39.92 -39.86
C VAL A 309 -27.58 38.78 -38.99
N ILE A 310 -28.46 38.19 -38.16
CA ILE A 310 -28.56 36.81 -37.60
C ILE A 310 -27.44 35.81 -38.03
N THR A 311 -26.71 35.17 -37.10
CA THR A 311 -27.15 33.88 -36.53
C THR A 311 -26.69 33.64 -35.09
N LYS A 312 -27.68 33.49 -34.20
CA LYS A 312 -27.55 32.91 -32.84
C LYS A 312 -27.29 31.40 -32.98
N THR A 313 -26.73 30.70 -32.00
CA THR A 313 -27.54 30.06 -30.94
C THR A 313 -26.57 29.48 -29.90
N THR A 314 -26.47 30.08 -28.71
CA THR A 314 -27.28 29.83 -27.49
C THR A 314 -26.66 28.68 -26.69
N THR A 315 -25.90 28.94 -25.62
CA THR A 315 -26.34 29.34 -24.25
C THR A 315 -26.99 28.19 -23.48
N VAL A 316 -26.53 27.97 -22.25
CA VAL A 316 -27.29 27.95 -20.97
C VAL A 316 -26.22 27.66 -19.89
N MET A 317 -25.83 28.65 -19.06
CA MET A 317 -26.50 29.11 -17.83
C MET A 317 -26.46 28.03 -16.71
N LYS A 318 -26.28 28.35 -15.42
CA LYS A 318 -26.43 29.64 -14.71
C LYS A 318 -25.78 29.58 -13.31
N ASN A 319 -25.37 30.75 -12.76
CA ASN A 319 -25.50 31.17 -11.33
C ASN A 319 -24.82 30.35 -10.19
N ASP A 320 -24.55 30.87 -8.98
CA ASP A 320 -24.72 32.23 -8.41
C ASP A 320 -23.65 32.52 -7.32
N VAL A 321 -23.28 33.81 -7.17
CA VAL A 321 -23.19 34.63 -5.93
C VAL A 321 -22.84 33.89 -4.59
N THR A 322 -21.80 34.23 -3.80
CA THR A 322 -21.66 35.51 -3.06
C THR A 322 -20.26 35.70 -2.41
N LYS A 323 -19.79 36.96 -2.39
CA LYS A 323 -19.06 37.70 -1.30
C LYS A 323 -18.96 36.97 0.06
N THR A 324 -17.86 36.99 0.84
CA THR A 324 -17.25 38.19 1.50
C THR A 324 -15.83 37.88 2.05
N ALA A 325 -15.05 38.90 2.41
CA ALA A 325 -13.61 38.89 2.71
C ALA A 325 -13.20 38.66 4.19
N ALA A 326 -11.86 38.68 4.40
CA ALA A 326 -11.10 39.10 5.60
C ALA A 326 -10.48 38.03 6.55
N THR A 327 -9.17 37.83 6.39
CA THR A 327 -8.12 37.53 7.40
C THR A 327 -7.77 38.80 8.23
N PRO A 328 -6.88 38.81 9.27
CA PRO A 328 -6.15 37.71 9.95
C PRO A 328 -6.08 37.81 11.52
N ALA A 329 -5.23 36.94 12.12
CA ALA A 329 -4.41 37.15 13.34
C ALA A 329 -4.81 36.55 14.72
N LYS A 330 -4.27 35.35 15.00
CA LYS A 330 -3.27 35.04 16.06
C LYS A 330 -3.44 35.61 17.50
N THR A 331 -3.79 34.74 18.47
CA THR A 331 -3.12 34.65 19.81
C THR A 331 -3.48 33.36 20.59
N THR A 332 -2.46 32.60 21.00
CA THR A 332 -2.41 31.75 22.22
C THR A 332 -2.08 32.66 23.44
N PRO A 333 -2.15 32.26 24.75
CA PRO A 333 -1.76 30.94 25.30
C PRO A 333 -2.53 30.38 26.53
N ALA A 334 -2.08 29.20 26.99
CA ALA A 334 -2.19 28.63 28.35
C ALA A 334 -3.58 28.17 28.85
N ALA A 335 -3.70 27.26 29.83
CA ALA A 335 -2.87 26.11 30.24
C ALA A 335 -3.66 25.33 31.32
N THR A 336 -3.68 23.99 31.30
CA THR A 336 -4.04 23.19 32.50
C THR A 336 -3.22 21.91 32.54
N LYS A 337 -2.60 21.66 33.70
CA LYS A 337 -1.90 20.41 34.05
C LYS A 337 -2.86 19.47 34.76
N THR A 338 -2.82 18.18 34.43
CA THR A 338 -3.10 17.08 35.37
C THR A 338 -2.49 15.80 34.81
N ASP A 339 -1.37 15.39 35.39
CA ASP A 339 -0.88 14.02 35.31
C ASP A 339 -0.52 13.60 36.73
N ILE A 340 -1.02 12.44 37.16
CA ILE A 340 -0.94 11.97 38.55
C ILE A 340 -0.70 10.47 38.59
N THR A 341 0.51 10.13 39.02
CA THR A 341 0.81 9.06 39.98
C THR A 341 0.77 7.60 39.48
N LYS A 342 2.00 7.11 39.20
CA LYS A 342 2.59 5.87 39.74
C LYS A 342 1.71 4.61 39.86
N THR A 343 2.01 3.62 39.01
CA THR A 343 2.06 2.19 39.40
C THR A 343 3.15 1.97 40.47
N PRO A 344 3.04 0.98 41.37
CA PRO A 344 3.90 -0.22 41.20
C PRO A 344 3.36 -1.56 41.76
N VAL A 345 4.16 -2.62 41.56
CA VAL A 345 4.26 -3.91 42.33
C VAL A 345 3.54 -5.17 41.80
N LYS A 346 4.35 -5.99 41.11
CA LYS A 346 4.65 -7.44 41.26
C LYS A 346 3.56 -8.53 41.53
N SER A 347 3.67 -9.60 40.71
CA SER A 347 3.70 -11.06 41.04
C SER A 347 2.62 -11.74 41.89
N VAL A 348 2.12 -12.89 41.43
CA VAL A 348 2.52 -14.25 41.91
C VAL A 348 1.84 -15.33 41.04
N ASP A 349 2.46 -16.51 41.00
CA ASP A 349 2.03 -17.74 40.32
C ASP A 349 0.70 -18.32 40.83
N ASN A 350 -0.05 -19.06 40.00
CA ASN A 350 0.00 -20.54 40.08
C ASN A 350 -0.81 -21.26 38.99
N ALA A 351 -0.53 -22.55 38.81
CA ALA A 351 -1.19 -23.42 37.84
C ALA A 351 -2.51 -24.03 38.36
N THR A 352 -3.43 -24.33 37.45
CA THR A 352 -4.33 -25.48 37.61
C THR A 352 -4.74 -26.05 36.24
N LYS A 353 -4.60 -27.36 36.06
CA LYS A 353 -5.16 -28.11 34.92
C LYS A 353 -6.63 -28.41 35.18
N THR A 354 -7.49 -28.23 34.17
CA THR A 354 -8.79 -28.92 34.10
C THR A 354 -9.02 -29.43 32.68
N THR A 355 -9.58 -30.62 32.57
CA THR A 355 -9.73 -31.42 31.34
C THR A 355 -11.12 -31.30 30.70
N ALA A 356 -11.19 -31.62 29.40
CA ALA A 356 -12.40 -31.79 28.57
C ALA A 356 -13.19 -30.48 28.29
N ASP A 357 -13.67 -30.20 27.08
CA ASP A 357 -14.40 -31.11 26.20
C ASP A 357 -14.05 -30.96 24.70
N LYS A 358 -14.56 -31.88 23.88
CA LYS A 358 -14.26 -32.08 22.45
C LYS A 358 -15.24 -31.29 21.58
N PRO A 359 -14.80 -30.27 20.81
CA PRO A 359 -15.72 -29.50 19.98
C PRO A 359 -16.29 -30.35 18.84
N LYS A 360 -17.63 -30.38 18.74
CA LYS A 360 -18.33 -30.95 17.58
C LYS A 360 -18.01 -30.11 16.35
N ALA A 361 -17.41 -30.71 15.33
CA ALA A 361 -17.06 -30.00 14.10
C ALA A 361 -18.33 -29.48 13.40
N LYS A 362 -18.40 -28.16 13.18
CA LYS A 362 -19.36 -27.53 12.26
C LYS A 362 -18.62 -26.71 11.20
N LYS A 363 -19.25 -26.65 10.03
CA LYS A 363 -18.62 -26.37 8.74
C LYS A 363 -18.32 -24.87 8.61
N VAL A 364 -17.05 -24.50 8.55
CA VAL A 364 -16.62 -23.17 8.11
C VAL A 364 -16.70 -23.16 6.57
N VAL A 365 -17.50 -22.26 6.01
CA VAL A 365 -17.47 -21.96 4.57
C VAL A 365 -16.51 -20.78 4.38
N ASN A 366 -15.44 -21.02 3.61
CA ASN A 366 -14.40 -20.03 3.28
C ASN A 366 -14.79 -19.12 2.12
#